data_AF-A0A7W0WL10-F1
#
_entry.id   AF-A0A7W0WL10-F1
#
_cell.length_a   1.000
_cell.length_b   1.000
_cell.length_c   1.000
_cell.angle_alpha   90.00
_cell.angle_beta   90.00
_cell.angle_gamma   90.00
#
_symmetry.space_group_name_H-M   'P 1'
#
loop_
_entity.id
_entity.type
_entity.pdbx_description
1 polymer ?
#
loop_
_entity_poly.entity_id
_entity_poly.type
_entity_poly.pdbx_seq_one_letter_code
_entity_poly.pdbx_strand_id
1 'polypeptide(L)' 'LRSVGKVDVAAFAKPFGGGGHTKAAGLALTGSLAEVQSRVLTAARAYLGANGRTRR' A
#
# COMPACT_ATOMS: atom_id res chain seq x y z
N LEU A 1 -3.75 -3.59 6.05
CA LEU A 1 -4.24 -2.65 5.02
C LEU A 1 -5.66 -3.01 4.63
N ARG A 2 -6.54 -2.02 4.49
CA ARG A 2 -7.93 -2.18 4.02
C ARG A 2 -8.26 -1.04 3.05
N SER A 3 -9.07 -1.33 2.03
CA SER A 3 -9.57 -0.35 1.06
C SER A 3 -11.07 -0.53 0.86
N VAL A 4 -11.78 0.59 0.79
CA VAL A 4 -13.24 0.63 0.53
C VAL A 4 -13.55 0.93 -0.94
N GLY A 5 -12.54 1.26 -1.75
CA GLY A 5 -12.71 1.70 -3.15
C GLY A 5 -12.03 0.79 -4.16
N LYS A 6 -11.66 1.37 -5.31
CA LYS A 6 -10.97 0.69 -6.43
C LYS A 6 -9.47 0.50 -6.20
N VAL A 7 -8.95 0.88 -5.03
CA VAL A 7 -7.53 0.78 -4.71
C VAL A 7 -7.22 -0.67 -4.34
N ASP A 8 -6.39 -1.32 -5.14
CA ASP A 8 -5.86 -2.65 -4.84
C ASP A 8 -4.75 -2.55 -3.79
N VAL A 9 -5.04 -2.96 -2.56
CA VAL A 9 -4.06 -2.96 -1.47
C VAL A 9 -3.18 -4.20 -1.44
N ALA A 10 -3.54 -5.28 -2.14
CA ALA A 10 -2.67 -6.45 -2.31
C ALA A 10 -1.52 -6.15 -3.26
N ALA A 11 -1.79 -5.45 -4.35
CA ALA A 11 -0.77 -4.95 -5.27
C ALA A 11 0.18 -3.96 -4.57
N PHE A 12 -0.33 -3.12 -3.66
CA PHE A 12 0.50 -2.26 -2.82
C PHE A 12 1.40 -3.05 -1.86
N ALA A 13 0.91 -4.15 -1.28
CA ALA A 13 1.66 -4.94 -0.30
C ALA A 13 2.74 -5.85 -0.92
N LYS A 14 2.57 -6.27 -2.17
CA LYS A 14 3.48 -7.19 -2.89
C LYS A 14 4.95 -6.75 -2.89
N PRO A 15 5.31 -5.49 -3.24
CA PRO A 15 6.70 -5.03 -3.23
C PRO A 15 7.37 -5.09 -1.85
N PHE A 16 6.59 -5.11 -0.77
CA PHE A 16 7.08 -5.23 0.59
C PHE A 16 7.17 -6.68 1.07
N GLY A 17 6.98 -7.66 0.19
CA GLY A 17 6.88 -9.08 0.56
C GLY A 17 5.57 -9.44 1.27
N GLY A 18 4.60 -8.53 1.28
CA GLY A 18 3.26 -8.74 1.81
C GLY A 18 2.28 -9.32 0.79
N GLY A 19 1.04 -9.54 1.23
CA GLY A 19 0.00 -10.12 0.38
C GLY A 19 -1.38 -10.12 1.01
N GLY A 20 -2.36 -10.59 0.23
CA GLY A 20 -3.77 -10.68 0.62
C GLY A 20 -4.70 -10.52 -0.58
N HIS A 21 -5.87 -9.93 -0.34
CA HIS A 21 -6.89 -9.63 -1.34
C HIS A 21 -6.86 -8.16 -1.76
N THR A 22 -7.43 -7.85 -2.93
CA THR A 22 -7.54 -6.49 -3.47
C THR A 22 -8.04 -5.45 -2.46
N LYS A 23 -8.98 -5.82 -1.57
CA LYS A 23 -9.53 -4.92 -0.53
C LYS A 23 -8.85 -5.06 0.84
N ALA A 24 -7.97 -6.04 1.02
CA ALA A 24 -7.42 -6.40 2.32
C ALA A 24 -6.08 -7.13 2.22
N ALA A 25 -5.00 -6.49 2.66
CA ALA A 25 -3.66 -7.07 2.62
C ALA A 25 -2.86 -6.75 3.88
N GLY A 26 -1.83 -7.55 4.13
CA GLY A 26 -0.86 -7.36 5.22
C GLY A 26 0.56 -7.36 4.69
N LEU A 27 1.46 -6.71 5.41
CA LEU A 27 2.91 -6.73 5.18
C LEU A 27 3.63 -6.60 6.53
N ALA A 28 4.85 -7.12 6.61
CA ALA A 28 5.71 -7.00 7.78
C ALA A 28 7.03 -6.37 7.35
N LEU A 29 7.48 -5.36 8.10
CA LEU A 29 8.72 -4.63 7.82
C LEU A 29 9.54 -4.52 9.10
N THR A 30 10.84 -4.73 8.96
CA THR A 30 11.81 -4.58 10.05
C THR A 30 12.34 -3.15 10.08
N GLY A 31 12.43 -2.57 11.28
CA GLY A 31 12.94 -1.22 11.51
C GLY A 31 12.26 -0.56 12.70
N SER A 32 12.61 0.71 12.97
CA SER A 32 11.86 1.49 13.95
C SER A 32 10.47 1.83 13.41
N LEU A 33 9.50 2.06 14.31
CA LEU A 33 8.15 2.45 13.93
C LEU A 33 8.15 3.71 13.05
N ALA A 34 9.00 4.70 13.38
CA ALA A 34 9.08 5.96 12.64
C ALA A 34 9.56 5.75 11.19
N GLU A 35 10.61 4.95 10.99
CA GLU A 35 11.14 4.64 9.66
C GLU A 35 10.13 3.84 8.83
N VAL A 36 9.54 2.80 9.43
CA VAL A 36 8.54 1.96 8.77
C VAL A 36 7.32 2.79 8.38
N GLN A 37 6.82 3.64 9.28
CA GLN A 37 5.70 4.52 9.02
C GLN A 37 6.01 5.50 7.87
N SER A 38 7.18 6.14 7.89
CA SER A 38 7.59 7.07 6.84
C SER A 38 7.66 6.39 5.46
N ARG A 39 8.27 5.21 5.39
CA ARG A 39 8.37 4.40 4.17
C ARG A 39 7.00 4.00 3.62
N VAL A 40 6.13 3.47 4.49
CA VAL A 40 4.79 3.02 4.09
C VAL A 40 3.92 4.18 3.64
N LEU A 41 3.93 5.31 4.36
CA LEU A 41 3.14 6.48 3.98
C LEU A 41 3.61 7.12 2.67
N THR A 42 4.92 7.21 2.46
CA THR A 42 5.49 7.74 1.21
C THR A 42 5.09 6.87 0.02
N ALA A 43 5.24 5.55 0.15
CA ALA A 43 4.83 4.62 -0.89
C ALA A 43 3.31 4.66 -1.14
N ALA A 44 2.50 4.76 -0.09
CA ALA A 44 1.05 4.82 -0.22
C ALA A 44 0.60 6.08 -0.98
N ARG A 45 1.21 7.24 -0.69
CA ARG A 45 0.95 8.49 -1.42
C ARG A 45 1.34 8.37 -2.89
N ALA A 46 2.51 7.82 -3.19
CA ALA A 46 2.95 7.60 -4.57
C ALA A 46 2.00 6.64 -5.31
N TYR A 47 1.59 5.55 -4.66
CA TYR A 47 0.67 4.56 -5.23
C TYR A 47 -0.73 5.16 -5.50
N LEU A 48 -1.26 5.97 -4.58
CA LEU A 48 -2.52 6.67 -4.78
C LEU A 48 -2.42 7.79 -5.83
N GLY A 49 -1.28 8.47 -5.94
CA GLY A 49 -1.04 9.46 -7.00
C GLY A 49 -0.98 8.85 -8.41
N ALA A 50 -0.40 7.65 -8.51
CA ALA A 50 -0.34 6.89 -9.77
C ALA A 50 -1.69 6.26 -10.15
N ASN A 51 -2.42 5.68 -9.19
CA ASN A 51 -3.69 4.98 -9.43
C ASN A 51 -4.93 5.89 -9.35
N GLY A 52 -4.82 7.05 -8.70
CA GLY A 52 -5.87 8.08 -8.59
C GLY A 52 -6.13 8.82 -9.90
N ARG A 53 -5.23 8.70 -10.88
CA ARG A 53 -5.46 9.12 -12.28
C ARG A 53 -6.12 8.02 -13.09
N THR A 54 -7.12 7.34 -12.52
CA THR A 54 -7.97 6.43 -13.30
C THR A 54 -8.47 7.22 -14.51
N ARG A 55 -7.99 6.78 -15.68
CA ARG A 55 -8.30 7.31 -17.00
C ARG A 55 -9.81 7.52 -17.10
N ARG A 56 -10.20 8.73 -17.53
CA ARG A 56 -11.52 8.95 -18.14
C ARG A 56 -11.62 8.09 -19.40
#